data_AF-A0A3L7SK49-F1
#
_entry.id   AF-A0A3L7SK49-F1
#
_cell.length_a   1.000
_cell.length_b   1.000
_cell.length_c   1.000
_cell.angle_alpha   90.00
_cell.angle_beta   90.00
_cell.angle_gamma   90.00
#
_symmetry.space_group_name_H-M   'P 1'
#
loop_
_entity.id
_entity.type
_entity.pdbx_description
1 polymer ?
#
loop_
_entity_poly.entity_id
_entity_poly.type
_entity_poly.pdbx_seq_one_letter_code
_entity_poly.pdbx_strand_id
1 'polypeptide(L)'
;MGLAVVAVVALAAAPGCGPPAESVVGVAAAGAPDSADLCARIDRAIGHARDGRLLDQRVNGAWQVVHGILAFGDELPLATADGKKTALAWLLDGGALRGWRLRPGSQGVVATIEEGSTTGQGHPDQWIGYLAQCGLDGVSIDTPISVNGNPHTLRDLLTQAQADIRPGAEATWTLMALSAWLPPESSWTSSDGQTWTIEDVVAMEAAADINGAACGGCHRLYGLVQALAAHQAAAAGPAGSERGGWADAEATIEACIEIARRHQQPDGSFSIHFFERPGTSADVFARLGATGHIFEFLVAALDDDRLAEPWVTRAATRLVTLLEQTADVDVECGALYHAVHGLRLYRERVCGAAAE
;
A
#
# COMPACT_ATOMS: atom_id res chain seq x y z
N MET A 1 79.67 -17.39 -43.94
CA MET A 1 80.07 -16.07 -44.48
C MET A 1 78.79 -15.40 -44.93
N GLY A 2 78.16 -14.46 -44.21
CA GLY A 2 78.70 -13.31 -43.51
C GLY A 2 78.49 -12.08 -44.39
N LEU A 3 77.42 -11.30 -44.12
CA LEU A 3 77.18 -9.85 -44.33
C LEU A 3 75.65 -9.61 -44.40
N ALA A 4 75.01 -9.17 -43.32
CA ALA A 4 74.83 -7.78 -42.90
C ALA A 4 73.78 -7.03 -43.73
N VAL A 5 72.53 -7.02 -43.25
CA VAL A 5 71.48 -6.08 -43.69
C VAL A 5 71.26 -5.07 -42.57
N VAL A 6 71.41 -3.80 -42.95
CA VAL A 6 71.23 -2.61 -42.13
C VAL A 6 69.75 -2.42 -41.83
N ALA A 7 69.39 -2.37 -40.55
CA ALA A 7 68.06 -1.96 -40.09
C ALA A 7 68.11 -0.48 -39.67
N VAL A 8 67.27 0.33 -40.32
CA VAL A 8 67.02 1.73 -39.98
C VAL A 8 66.15 1.77 -38.72
N VAL A 9 66.69 2.31 -37.63
CA VAL A 9 65.95 2.59 -36.40
C VAL A 9 65.42 4.02 -36.49
N ALA A 10 64.10 4.17 -36.61
CA ALA A 10 63.42 5.44 -36.41
C ALA A 10 63.26 5.70 -34.90
N LEU A 11 63.86 6.78 -34.41
CA LEU A 11 63.57 7.33 -33.08
C LEU A 11 62.14 7.89 -33.07
N ALA A 12 61.25 7.23 -32.35
CA ALA A 12 60.00 7.84 -31.89
C ALA A 12 60.18 8.29 -30.44
N ALA A 13 59.96 9.59 -30.23
CA ALA A 13 60.02 10.24 -28.93
C ALA A 13 59.02 9.61 -27.94
N ALA A 14 59.49 9.31 -26.73
CA ALA A 14 58.66 8.91 -25.61
C ALA A 14 57.95 10.13 -25.00
N PRO A 15 56.61 10.13 -24.84
CA PRO A 15 55.96 10.90 -23.82
C PRO A 15 55.88 10.06 -22.53
N GLY A 16 56.21 10.72 -21.41
CA GLY A 16 56.45 10.08 -20.12
C GLY A 16 55.25 9.37 -19.49
N CYS A 17 55.58 8.45 -18.59
CA CYS A 17 54.67 7.87 -17.63
C CYS A 17 54.23 8.93 -16.61
N GLY A 18 53.04 9.50 -16.81
CA GLY A 18 52.22 10.07 -15.74
C GLY A 18 50.98 9.19 -15.57
N PRO A 19 50.48 8.94 -14.35
CA PRO A 19 49.22 8.23 -14.18
C PRO A 19 48.09 9.02 -14.87
N PRO A 20 47.11 8.35 -15.49
CA PRO A 20 45.98 9.04 -16.08
C PRO A 20 45.26 9.81 -14.96
N ALA A 21 45.06 11.11 -15.18
CA ALA A 21 44.20 11.90 -14.33
C ALA A 21 42.79 11.30 -14.40
N GLU A 22 42.32 10.73 -13.30
CA GLU A 22 40.92 10.40 -13.11
C GLU A 22 40.13 11.71 -13.26
N SER A 23 39.46 11.86 -14.40
CA SER A 23 38.38 12.83 -14.52
C SER A 23 37.23 12.27 -13.68
N VAL A 24 37.21 12.66 -12.41
CA VAL A 24 36.03 12.52 -11.56
C VAL A 24 34.96 13.37 -12.21
N VAL A 25 34.13 12.75 -13.06
CA VAL A 25 32.86 13.32 -13.46
C VAL A 25 32.05 13.33 -12.16
N GLY A 26 32.08 14.47 -11.48
CA GLY A 26 31.19 14.73 -10.36
C GLY A 26 29.78 14.58 -10.90
N VAL A 27 29.16 13.43 -10.63
CA VAL A 27 27.71 13.33 -10.58
C VAL A 27 27.35 14.34 -9.49
N ALA A 28 26.88 15.51 -9.91
CA ALA A 28 26.28 16.45 -9.00
C ALA A 28 25.24 15.65 -8.23
N ALA A 29 25.45 15.48 -6.92
CA ALA A 29 24.41 15.02 -6.04
C ALA A 29 23.24 15.97 -6.31
N ALA A 30 22.19 15.47 -6.95
CA ALA A 30 20.94 16.20 -7.03
C ALA A 30 20.63 16.60 -5.58
N GLY A 31 20.59 17.91 -5.32
CA GLY A 31 20.31 18.41 -3.98
C GLY A 31 19.08 17.69 -3.46
N ALA A 32 19.12 17.24 -2.20
CA ALA A 32 17.95 16.67 -1.57
C ALA A 32 16.76 17.60 -1.89
N PRO A 33 15.64 17.08 -2.44
CA PRO A 33 14.51 17.92 -2.75
C PRO A 33 14.17 18.74 -1.51
N ASP A 34 13.95 20.04 -1.69
CA ASP A 34 13.52 20.90 -0.60
C ASP A 34 12.27 20.26 0.01
N SER A 35 12.37 19.84 1.28
CA SER A 35 11.32 19.07 1.95
C SER A 35 9.99 19.83 1.91
N ALA A 36 10.03 21.18 1.98
CA ALA A 36 8.85 22.02 1.84
C ALA A 36 8.23 21.96 0.43
N ASP A 37 9.05 21.94 -0.63
CA ASP A 37 8.56 21.79 -2.01
C ASP A 37 7.93 20.41 -2.23
N LEU A 38 8.57 19.35 -1.73
CA LEU A 38 8.02 17.99 -1.82
C LEU A 38 6.65 17.91 -1.13
N CYS A 39 6.54 18.39 0.12
CA CYS A 39 5.28 18.41 0.86
C CYS A 39 4.18 19.18 0.11
N ALA A 40 4.50 20.36 -0.43
CA ALA A 40 3.55 21.14 -1.23
C ALA A 40 3.11 20.43 -2.52
N ARG A 41 4.00 19.66 -3.16
CA ARG A 41 3.65 18.84 -4.33
C ARG A 41 2.79 17.64 -3.94
N ILE A 42 3.05 17.01 -2.79
CA ILE A 42 2.20 15.94 -2.22
C ILE A 42 0.79 16.48 -2.00
N ASP A 43 0.64 17.64 -1.34
CA ASP A 43 -0.68 18.26 -1.09
C ASP A 43 -1.46 18.49 -2.38
N ARG A 44 -0.80 18.99 -3.43
CA ARG A 44 -1.44 19.18 -4.75
C ARG A 44 -1.86 17.85 -5.39
N ALA A 45 -1.01 16.82 -5.31
CA ALA A 45 -1.33 15.50 -5.88
C ALA A 45 -2.51 14.84 -5.15
N ILE A 46 -2.54 14.91 -3.82
CA ILE A 46 -3.65 14.43 -2.98
C ILE A 46 -4.94 15.20 -3.34
N GLY A 47 -4.88 16.54 -3.39
CA GLY A 47 -6.03 17.38 -3.75
C GLY A 47 -6.56 17.08 -5.15
N HIS A 48 -5.68 16.90 -6.15
CA HIS A 48 -6.10 16.53 -7.51
C HIS A 48 -6.77 15.16 -7.56
N ALA A 49 -6.25 14.17 -6.83
CA ALA A 49 -6.85 12.84 -6.76
C ALA A 49 -8.24 12.85 -6.11
N ARG A 50 -8.49 13.72 -5.12
CA ARG A 50 -9.78 13.89 -4.47
C ARG A 50 -10.78 14.66 -5.33
N ASP A 51 -10.37 15.83 -5.81
CA ASP A 51 -11.28 16.85 -6.35
C ASP A 51 -11.29 16.91 -7.89
N GLY A 52 -10.15 16.61 -8.52
CA GLY A 52 -9.99 16.61 -9.97
C GLY A 52 -10.47 15.34 -10.67
N ARG A 53 -10.61 14.23 -9.92
CA ARG A 53 -11.01 12.90 -10.42
C ARG A 53 -12.33 12.44 -9.81
N LEU A 54 -13.36 13.29 -9.91
CA LEU A 54 -14.68 13.00 -9.33
C LEU A 54 -15.27 11.70 -9.90
N LEU A 55 -15.45 10.71 -9.02
CA LEU A 55 -16.13 9.46 -9.36
C LEU A 55 -17.65 9.69 -9.52
N ASP A 56 -18.29 8.92 -10.39
CA ASP A 56 -19.75 8.96 -10.62
C ASP A 56 -20.34 7.55 -10.40
N GLN A 57 -21.37 7.45 -9.56
CA GLN A 57 -22.03 6.18 -9.23
C GLN A 57 -22.55 5.42 -10.46
N ARG A 58 -22.84 6.12 -11.57
CA ARG A 58 -23.38 5.54 -12.81
C ARG A 58 -22.29 4.93 -13.67
N VAL A 59 -21.05 5.37 -13.48
CA VAL A 59 -19.87 4.97 -14.26
C VAL A 59 -19.04 3.98 -13.44
N ASN A 60 -18.64 4.40 -12.24
CA ASN A 60 -17.70 3.70 -11.40
C ASN A 60 -18.36 2.60 -10.55
N GLY A 61 -17.69 1.45 -10.45
CA GLY A 61 -18.10 0.35 -9.58
C GLY A 61 -17.67 0.57 -8.13
N ALA A 62 -18.21 -0.25 -7.22
CA ALA A 62 -17.88 -0.23 -5.80
C ALA A 62 -16.40 -0.42 -5.54
N TRP A 63 -15.74 -1.29 -6.31
CA TRP A 63 -14.29 -1.46 -6.25
C TRP A 63 -13.56 -0.13 -6.42
N GLN A 64 -13.90 0.67 -7.43
CA GLN A 64 -13.23 1.95 -7.67
C GLN A 64 -13.51 2.97 -6.56
N VAL A 65 -14.78 3.05 -6.11
CA VAL A 65 -15.21 4.00 -5.08
C VAL A 65 -14.63 3.65 -3.72
N VAL A 66 -14.57 2.37 -3.35
CA VAL A 66 -14.03 1.94 -2.05
C VAL A 66 -12.52 2.14 -1.97
N HIS A 67 -11.78 2.00 -3.07
CA HIS A 67 -10.37 2.42 -3.09
C HIS A 67 -10.22 3.93 -2.86
N GLY A 68 -11.11 4.74 -3.43
CA GLY A 68 -11.16 6.17 -3.10
C GLY A 68 -11.48 6.42 -1.63
N ILE A 69 -12.42 5.65 -1.06
CA ILE A 69 -12.77 5.73 0.36
C ILE A 69 -11.56 5.35 1.20
N LEU A 70 -10.80 4.31 0.85
CA LEU A 70 -9.56 3.96 1.56
C LEU A 70 -8.64 5.17 1.71
N ALA A 71 -8.40 5.93 0.64
CA ALA A 71 -7.52 7.09 0.71
C ALA A 71 -8.11 8.30 1.45
N PHE A 72 -9.44 8.49 1.36
CA PHE A 72 -10.07 9.77 1.71
C PHE A 72 -11.13 9.71 2.80
N GLY A 73 -11.59 8.52 3.21
CA GLY A 73 -12.64 8.35 4.18
C GLY A 73 -13.91 9.14 3.81
N ASP A 74 -14.34 10.00 4.72
CA ASP A 74 -15.49 10.90 4.60
C ASP A 74 -15.25 12.14 3.71
N GLU A 75 -14.01 12.38 3.30
CA GLU A 75 -13.67 13.47 2.40
C GLU A 75 -13.89 13.11 0.92
N LEU A 76 -14.04 11.82 0.57
CA LEU A 76 -14.18 11.45 -0.84
C LEU A 76 -15.52 11.94 -1.40
N PRO A 77 -15.50 12.81 -2.43
CA PRO A 77 -16.73 13.18 -3.10
C PRO A 77 -17.16 12.11 -4.11
N LEU A 78 -18.47 11.92 -4.25
CA LEU A 78 -19.11 11.08 -5.25
C LEU A 78 -20.23 11.85 -5.95
N ALA A 79 -20.24 11.84 -7.29
CA ALA A 79 -21.40 12.26 -8.05
C ALA A 79 -22.47 11.17 -8.01
N THR A 80 -23.67 11.51 -7.51
CA THR A 80 -24.80 10.59 -7.42
C THR A 80 -26.00 11.11 -8.20
N ALA A 81 -27.08 10.33 -8.24
CA ALA A 81 -28.35 10.81 -8.78
C ALA A 81 -28.93 12.00 -8.00
N ASP A 82 -28.57 12.13 -6.71
CA ASP A 82 -29.07 13.15 -5.78
C ASP A 82 -28.08 14.32 -5.62
N GLY A 83 -27.18 14.49 -6.58
CA GLY A 83 -26.10 15.48 -6.56
C GLY A 83 -24.81 14.96 -5.97
N LYS A 84 -23.90 15.86 -5.60
CA LYS A 84 -22.60 15.51 -5.00
C LYS A 84 -22.81 15.09 -3.54
N LYS A 85 -22.34 13.91 -3.17
CA LYS A 85 -22.41 13.32 -1.81
C LYS A 85 -21.03 12.91 -1.33
N THR A 86 -20.88 12.63 -0.04
CA THR A 86 -19.74 11.87 0.48
C THR A 86 -19.90 10.40 0.08
N ALA A 87 -18.86 9.82 -0.50
CA ALA A 87 -18.89 8.44 -0.99
C ALA A 87 -19.11 7.42 0.13
N LEU A 88 -18.42 7.59 1.26
CA LEU A 88 -18.56 6.71 2.43
C LEU A 88 -19.99 6.70 2.97
N ALA A 89 -20.57 7.87 3.21
CA ALA A 89 -21.96 7.99 3.66
C ALA A 89 -22.95 7.38 2.65
N TRP A 90 -22.79 7.69 1.36
CA TRP A 90 -23.62 7.11 0.30
C TRP A 90 -23.60 5.57 0.31
N LEU A 91 -22.41 4.99 0.46
CA LEU A 91 -22.19 3.55 0.49
C LEU A 91 -22.87 2.89 1.71
N LEU A 92 -22.64 3.47 2.90
CA LEU A 92 -23.13 2.93 4.17
C LEU A 92 -24.65 3.08 4.33
N ASP A 93 -25.23 4.15 3.79
CA ASP A 93 -26.69 4.39 3.84
C ASP A 93 -27.48 3.51 2.85
N GLY A 94 -26.80 2.64 2.08
CA GLY A 94 -27.43 1.74 1.11
C GLY A 94 -27.68 2.41 -0.24
N GLY A 95 -26.93 3.47 -0.55
CA GLY A 95 -26.93 4.11 -1.85
C GLY A 95 -26.58 3.13 -2.97
N ALA A 96 -27.22 3.30 -4.12
CA ALA A 96 -27.02 2.41 -5.26
C ALA A 96 -25.58 2.53 -5.78
N LEU A 97 -24.84 1.42 -5.78
CA LEU A 97 -23.51 1.34 -6.36
C LEU A 97 -23.24 -0.06 -6.93
N ARG A 98 -22.84 -0.11 -8.20
CA ARG A 98 -22.64 -1.36 -8.93
C ARG A 98 -21.49 -2.15 -8.30
N GLY A 99 -21.74 -3.39 -7.86
CA GLY A 99 -20.75 -4.24 -7.17
C GLY A 99 -20.76 -4.14 -5.64
N TRP A 100 -21.48 -3.18 -5.06
CA TRP A 100 -21.71 -3.12 -3.61
C TRP A 100 -22.85 -4.08 -3.25
N ARG A 101 -22.51 -5.35 -3.04
CA ARG A 101 -23.48 -6.44 -2.85
C ARG A 101 -23.30 -7.09 -1.49
N LEU A 102 -24.05 -6.60 -0.52
CA LEU A 102 -24.13 -7.16 0.83
C LEU A 102 -25.41 -7.98 1.01
N ARG A 103 -25.31 -9.04 1.81
CA ARG A 103 -26.45 -9.87 2.19
C ARG A 103 -26.28 -10.41 3.60
N PRO A 104 -27.37 -10.79 4.28
CA PRO A 104 -27.28 -11.57 5.49
C PRO A 104 -26.47 -12.87 5.26
N GLY A 105 -25.59 -13.15 6.21
CA GLY A 105 -24.81 -14.37 6.33
C GLY A 105 -25.40 -15.32 7.38
N SER A 106 -24.64 -16.36 7.74
CA SER A 106 -25.03 -17.32 8.77
C SER A 106 -24.86 -16.78 10.18
N GLN A 107 -23.91 -15.85 10.39
CA GLN A 107 -23.60 -15.23 11.68
C GLN A 107 -23.72 -13.70 11.64
N GLY A 108 -23.53 -13.07 10.48
CA GLY A 108 -23.57 -11.62 10.34
C GLY A 108 -23.89 -11.16 8.91
N VAL A 109 -23.05 -10.33 8.32
CA VAL A 109 -23.22 -9.80 6.95
C VAL A 109 -22.08 -10.28 6.06
N VAL A 110 -22.41 -10.74 4.86
CA VAL A 110 -21.45 -11.20 3.84
C VAL A 110 -21.45 -10.24 2.66
N ALA A 111 -20.26 -9.85 2.21
CA ALA A 111 -20.06 -9.22 0.91
C ALA A 111 -19.88 -10.28 -0.19
N THR A 112 -20.50 -10.07 -1.35
CA THR A 112 -20.37 -10.99 -2.48
C THR A 112 -19.02 -10.80 -3.17
N ILE A 113 -18.25 -11.89 -3.28
CA ILE A 113 -16.98 -11.92 -4.02
C ILE A 113 -17.25 -11.98 -5.53
N GLU A 114 -16.54 -11.13 -6.26
CA GLU A 114 -16.47 -11.07 -7.72
C GLU A 114 -15.01 -11.14 -8.17
N GLU A 115 -14.42 -12.33 -8.15
CA GLU A 115 -13.02 -12.54 -8.54
C GLU A 115 -12.72 -11.96 -9.94
N GLY A 116 -11.61 -11.22 -10.06
CA GLY A 116 -11.17 -10.60 -11.30
C GLY A 116 -12.04 -9.42 -11.79
N SER A 117 -13.02 -8.97 -11.00
CA SER A 117 -13.88 -7.83 -11.30
C SER A 117 -13.28 -6.53 -10.79
N THR A 118 -13.31 -5.47 -11.59
CA THR A 118 -13.05 -4.08 -11.15
C THR A 118 -14.34 -3.37 -10.70
N THR A 119 -15.34 -4.16 -10.29
CA THR A 119 -16.68 -3.68 -9.94
C THR A 119 -17.07 -4.05 -8.52
N GLY A 120 -17.05 -5.33 -8.17
CA GLY A 120 -17.30 -5.83 -6.82
C GLY A 120 -16.02 -6.17 -6.07
N GLN A 121 -16.14 -6.72 -4.86
CA GLN A 121 -14.99 -7.07 -4.04
C GLN A 121 -14.29 -8.29 -4.64
N GLY A 122 -12.97 -8.22 -4.83
CA GLY A 122 -12.21 -9.29 -5.47
C GLY A 122 -11.79 -10.41 -4.51
N HIS A 123 -11.70 -10.10 -3.22
CA HIS A 123 -11.11 -10.97 -2.20
C HIS A 123 -11.99 -11.08 -0.95
N PRO A 124 -11.88 -12.14 -0.14
CA PRO A 124 -12.55 -12.22 1.14
C PRO A 124 -12.33 -10.96 1.99
N ASP A 125 -13.40 -10.47 2.59
CA ASP A 125 -13.39 -9.35 3.55
C ASP A 125 -12.77 -8.01 3.08
N GLN A 126 -12.55 -7.84 1.77
CA GLN A 126 -11.90 -6.65 1.21
C GLN A 126 -12.54 -5.33 1.68
N TRP A 127 -13.86 -5.26 1.69
CA TRP A 127 -14.57 -4.06 2.13
C TRP A 127 -14.31 -3.71 3.59
N ILE A 128 -14.37 -4.68 4.50
CA ILE A 128 -14.13 -4.38 5.92
C ILE A 128 -12.68 -4.06 6.20
N GLY A 129 -11.73 -4.71 5.52
CA GLY A 129 -10.33 -4.37 5.67
C GLY A 129 -10.05 -2.93 5.28
N TYR A 130 -10.63 -2.44 4.18
CA TYR A 130 -10.47 -1.04 3.78
C TYR A 130 -11.23 -0.06 4.68
N LEU A 131 -12.48 -0.36 5.07
CA LEU A 131 -13.24 0.50 5.96
C LEU A 131 -12.59 0.63 7.35
N ALA A 132 -11.98 -0.44 7.86
CA ALA A 132 -11.30 -0.44 9.14
C ALA A 132 -10.12 0.53 9.26
N GLN A 133 -9.60 1.02 8.13
CA GLN A 133 -8.40 1.88 8.08
C GLN A 133 -8.51 3.05 7.09
N CYS A 134 -9.69 3.30 6.54
CA CYS A 134 -9.86 4.33 5.53
C CYS A 134 -9.62 5.75 6.08
N GLY A 135 -9.12 6.65 5.23
CA GLY A 135 -8.76 8.00 5.64
C GLY A 135 -7.47 7.98 6.46
N LEU A 136 -7.52 8.52 7.69
CA LEU A 136 -6.41 8.44 8.64
C LEU A 136 -6.70 7.51 9.83
N ASP A 137 -7.97 7.36 10.21
CA ASP A 137 -8.38 6.71 11.45
C ASP A 137 -9.30 5.48 11.25
N GLY A 138 -9.77 5.23 10.03
CA GLY A 138 -10.79 4.21 9.75
C GLY A 138 -12.20 4.59 10.26
N VAL A 139 -13.16 3.68 10.05
CA VAL A 139 -14.50 3.80 10.64
C VAL A 139 -14.65 2.92 11.88
N SER A 140 -15.45 3.40 12.84
CA SER A 140 -15.81 2.64 14.04
C SER A 140 -16.51 1.33 13.67
N ILE A 141 -16.20 0.25 14.38
CA ILE A 141 -16.85 -1.06 14.21
C ILE A 141 -18.39 -1.00 14.39
N ASP A 142 -18.90 -0.07 15.19
CA ASP A 142 -20.35 0.09 15.42
C ASP A 142 -21.01 1.03 14.41
N THR A 143 -20.28 1.46 13.37
CA THR A 143 -20.83 2.31 12.31
C THR A 143 -21.99 1.59 11.61
N PRO A 144 -23.17 2.23 11.51
CA PRO A 144 -24.32 1.65 10.82
C PRO A 144 -24.06 1.39 9.34
N ILE A 145 -24.65 0.32 8.84
CA ILE A 145 -24.65 -0.02 7.42
C ILE A 145 -26.01 -0.59 7.01
N SER A 146 -26.53 -0.14 5.87
CA SER A 146 -27.79 -0.60 5.31
C SER A 146 -27.58 -1.82 4.40
N VAL A 147 -28.22 -2.94 4.72
CA VAL A 147 -28.19 -4.16 3.90
C VAL A 147 -29.60 -4.50 3.46
N ASN A 148 -29.89 -4.33 2.16
CA ASN A 148 -31.22 -4.51 1.58
C ASN A 148 -32.31 -3.69 2.32
N GLY A 149 -31.96 -2.48 2.78
CA GLY A 149 -32.85 -1.59 3.52
C GLY A 149 -33.00 -1.93 5.01
N ASN A 150 -32.32 -2.95 5.52
CA ASN A 150 -32.32 -3.30 6.94
C ASN A 150 -31.07 -2.76 7.62
N PRO A 151 -31.19 -2.26 8.88
CA PRO A 151 -30.04 -1.77 9.62
C PRO A 151 -29.14 -2.91 10.10
N HIS A 152 -27.84 -2.73 9.89
CA HIS A 152 -26.74 -3.55 10.40
C HIS A 152 -25.61 -2.63 10.88
N THR A 153 -24.48 -3.21 11.31
CA THR A 153 -23.24 -2.49 11.65
C THR A 153 -22.03 -3.15 10.99
N LEU A 154 -20.88 -2.46 10.95
CA LEU A 154 -19.63 -3.07 10.49
C LEU A 154 -19.21 -4.27 11.35
N ARG A 155 -19.63 -4.30 12.64
CA ARG A 155 -19.51 -5.45 13.53
C ARG A 155 -20.14 -6.73 12.96
N ASP A 156 -21.24 -6.61 12.22
CA ASP A 156 -21.88 -7.78 11.61
C ASP A 156 -21.03 -8.37 10.48
N LEU A 157 -20.28 -7.55 9.74
CA LEU A 157 -19.32 -8.06 8.77
C LEU A 157 -18.12 -8.72 9.47
N LEU A 158 -17.57 -8.11 10.52
CA LEU A 158 -16.48 -8.73 11.30
C LEU A 158 -16.90 -10.07 11.90
N THR A 159 -18.11 -10.13 12.46
CA THR A 159 -18.67 -11.36 13.06
C THR A 159 -18.74 -12.50 12.04
N GLN A 160 -19.11 -12.17 10.80
CA GLN A 160 -19.15 -13.14 9.72
C GLN A 160 -17.74 -13.57 9.28
N ALA A 161 -16.80 -12.63 9.15
CA ALA A 161 -15.40 -12.92 8.84
C ALA A 161 -14.75 -13.86 9.89
N GLN A 162 -14.99 -13.60 11.18
CA GLN A 162 -14.56 -14.46 12.28
C GLN A 162 -15.18 -15.87 12.20
N ALA A 163 -16.43 -15.97 11.77
CA ALA A 163 -17.10 -17.26 11.58
C ALA A 163 -16.54 -18.03 10.38
N ASP A 164 -16.12 -17.34 9.32
CA ASP A 164 -15.75 -17.94 8.03
C ASP A 164 -14.26 -18.27 7.90
N ILE A 165 -13.39 -17.74 8.78
CA ILE A 165 -11.95 -18.01 8.74
C ILE A 165 -11.62 -19.50 8.83
N ARG A 166 -10.67 -19.96 8.01
CA ARG A 166 -10.23 -21.36 7.93
C ARG A 166 -8.71 -21.45 7.74
N PRO A 167 -8.07 -22.58 8.09
CA PRO A 167 -6.66 -22.80 7.80
C PRO A 167 -6.38 -22.69 6.30
N GLY A 168 -5.36 -21.89 5.95
CA GLY A 168 -4.94 -21.67 4.56
C GLY A 168 -5.85 -20.75 3.74
N ALA A 169 -6.87 -20.14 4.37
CA ALA A 169 -7.64 -19.08 3.72
C ALA A 169 -6.78 -17.80 3.56
N GLU A 170 -7.08 -17.01 2.53
CA GLU A 170 -6.59 -15.63 2.48
C GLU A 170 -7.36 -14.80 3.53
N ALA A 171 -6.65 -14.36 4.56
CA ALA A 171 -7.19 -13.59 5.68
C ALA A 171 -6.60 -12.18 5.76
N THR A 172 -5.96 -11.68 4.69
CA THR A 172 -5.35 -10.35 4.60
C THR A 172 -6.26 -9.24 5.14
N TRP A 173 -7.46 -9.09 4.55
CA TRP A 173 -8.39 -8.02 4.94
C TRP A 173 -9.15 -8.33 6.23
N THR A 174 -9.34 -9.62 6.54
CA THR A 174 -9.81 -10.05 7.86
C THR A 174 -8.86 -9.58 8.95
N LEU A 175 -7.55 -9.76 8.76
CA LEU A 175 -6.50 -9.35 9.68
C LEU A 175 -6.45 -7.83 9.84
N MET A 176 -6.59 -7.07 8.74
CA MET A 176 -6.70 -5.60 8.80
C MET A 176 -7.86 -5.18 9.70
N ALA A 177 -9.05 -5.76 9.53
CA ALA A 177 -10.23 -5.45 10.33
C ALA A 177 -10.09 -5.89 11.80
N LEU A 178 -9.55 -7.10 12.04
CA LEU A 178 -9.28 -7.60 13.40
C LEU A 178 -8.32 -6.68 14.15
N SER A 179 -7.23 -6.27 13.51
CA SER A 179 -6.19 -5.43 14.10
C SER A 179 -6.67 -4.02 14.46
N ALA A 180 -7.59 -3.48 13.66
CA ALA A 180 -8.16 -2.16 13.90
C ALA A 180 -9.19 -2.16 15.05
N TRP A 181 -9.95 -3.25 15.21
CA TRP A 181 -11.15 -3.23 16.03
C TRP A 181 -11.10 -4.09 17.29
N LEU A 182 -10.17 -5.05 17.39
CA LEU A 182 -10.09 -5.97 18.51
C LEU A 182 -8.74 -5.88 19.24
N PRO A 183 -8.72 -6.14 20.55
CA PRO A 183 -7.46 -6.33 21.29
C PRO A 183 -6.62 -7.49 20.70
N PRO A 184 -5.28 -7.38 20.62
CA PRO A 184 -4.38 -8.41 20.07
C PRO A 184 -4.51 -9.80 20.69
N GLU A 185 -4.92 -9.89 21.95
CA GLU A 185 -5.15 -11.13 22.70
C GLU A 185 -6.53 -11.78 22.46
N SER A 186 -7.34 -11.19 21.57
CA SER A 186 -8.69 -11.67 21.29
C SER A 186 -8.68 -13.10 20.76
N SER A 187 -9.66 -13.89 21.22
CA SER A 187 -9.92 -15.24 20.75
C SER A 187 -11.41 -15.45 20.48
N TRP A 188 -11.71 -16.31 19.51
CA TRP A 188 -13.08 -16.66 19.13
C TRP A 188 -13.15 -18.09 18.61
N THR A 189 -14.36 -18.62 18.44
CA THR A 189 -14.59 -19.92 17.80
C THR A 189 -15.23 -19.70 16.44
N SER A 190 -14.60 -20.20 15.36
CA SER A 190 -15.14 -20.15 14.01
C SER A 190 -16.30 -21.13 13.83
N SER A 191 -17.05 -21.01 12.73
CA SER A 191 -18.27 -21.81 12.51
C SER A 191 -18.03 -23.31 12.32
N ASP A 192 -16.79 -23.75 12.12
CA ASP A 192 -16.38 -25.16 12.12
C ASP A 192 -15.95 -25.67 13.51
N GLY A 193 -16.02 -24.84 14.54
CA GLY A 193 -15.70 -25.19 15.92
C GLY A 193 -14.22 -25.03 16.30
N GLN A 194 -13.36 -24.54 15.40
CA GLN A 194 -11.97 -24.26 15.72
C GLN A 194 -11.85 -22.95 16.53
N THR A 195 -10.99 -22.95 17.54
CA THR A 195 -10.62 -21.71 18.25
C THR A 195 -9.51 -21.00 17.50
N TRP A 196 -9.67 -19.70 17.33
CA TRP A 196 -8.70 -18.79 16.72
C TRP A 196 -8.33 -17.68 17.68
N THR A 197 -7.08 -17.23 17.58
CA THR A 197 -6.59 -15.98 18.12
C THR A 197 -6.17 -15.05 16.99
N ILE A 198 -5.98 -13.76 17.26
CA ILE A 198 -5.38 -12.86 16.24
C ILE A 198 -3.98 -13.34 15.87
N GLU A 199 -3.19 -13.84 16.81
CA GLU A 199 -1.86 -14.38 16.53
C GLU A 199 -1.90 -15.58 15.57
N ASP A 200 -2.92 -16.44 15.64
CA ASP A 200 -3.08 -17.54 14.67
C ASP A 200 -3.29 -17.01 13.25
N VAL A 201 -4.06 -15.92 13.09
CA VAL A 201 -4.26 -15.26 11.79
C VAL A 201 -2.98 -14.60 11.30
N VAL A 202 -2.24 -13.94 12.19
CA VAL A 202 -0.93 -13.34 11.90
C VAL A 202 0.06 -14.40 11.45
N ALA A 203 0.16 -15.53 12.16
CA ALA A 203 1.03 -16.64 11.79
C ALA A 203 0.65 -17.23 10.42
N MET A 204 -0.66 -17.38 10.15
CA MET A 204 -1.15 -17.89 8.87
C MET A 204 -0.78 -16.96 7.71
N GLU A 205 -0.97 -15.65 7.87
CA GLU A 205 -0.62 -14.66 6.85
C GLU A 205 0.89 -14.51 6.68
N ALA A 206 1.69 -14.52 7.75
CA ALA A 206 3.14 -14.45 7.69
C ALA A 206 3.77 -15.68 7.00
N ALA A 207 3.15 -16.87 7.13
CA ALA A 207 3.61 -18.08 6.47
C ALA A 207 3.20 -18.18 4.99
N ALA A 208 2.26 -17.36 4.52
CA ALA A 208 1.73 -17.42 3.17
C ALA A 208 2.65 -16.71 2.15
N ASP A 209 2.64 -17.19 0.90
CA ASP A 209 3.52 -16.65 -0.15
C ASP A 209 3.21 -15.18 -0.48
N ILE A 210 4.23 -14.32 -0.39
CA ILE A 210 4.13 -12.90 -0.73
C ILE A 210 4.03 -12.69 -2.25
N ASN A 211 4.79 -13.43 -3.05
CA ASN A 211 4.95 -13.13 -4.48
C ASN A 211 3.73 -13.54 -5.32
N GLY A 212 3.07 -14.63 -4.95
CA GLY A 212 1.84 -15.11 -5.59
C GLY A 212 0.56 -14.40 -5.13
N ALA A 213 0.65 -13.48 -4.18
CA ALA A 213 -0.51 -12.75 -3.65
C ALA A 213 -0.90 -11.55 -4.52
N ALA A 214 -2.14 -11.07 -4.33
CA ALA A 214 -2.63 -9.87 -5.00
C ALA A 214 -1.74 -8.66 -4.71
N CYS A 215 -1.56 -7.80 -5.72
CA CYS A 215 -0.72 -6.60 -5.64
C CYS A 215 0.69 -6.88 -5.08
N GLY A 216 1.25 -8.05 -5.42
CA GLY A 216 2.57 -8.49 -4.99
C GLY A 216 2.72 -8.66 -3.48
N GLY A 217 1.62 -8.94 -2.77
CA GLY A 217 1.61 -9.17 -1.32
C GLY A 217 1.65 -7.90 -0.46
N CYS A 218 1.59 -6.70 -1.04
CA CYS A 218 1.64 -5.46 -0.27
C CYS A 218 0.48 -5.32 0.73
N HIS A 219 -0.74 -5.78 0.39
CA HIS A 219 -1.87 -5.74 1.33
C HIS A 219 -1.67 -6.66 2.53
N ARG A 220 -1.09 -7.85 2.31
CA ARG A 220 -0.74 -8.78 3.38
C ARG A 220 0.29 -8.16 4.31
N LEU A 221 1.35 -7.59 3.73
CA LEU A 221 2.38 -6.90 4.52
C LEU A 221 1.78 -5.73 5.30
N TYR A 222 0.89 -4.95 4.70
CA TYR A 222 0.16 -3.90 5.39
C TYR A 222 -0.66 -4.45 6.57
N GLY A 223 -1.44 -5.52 6.36
CA GLY A 223 -2.20 -6.17 7.44
C GLY A 223 -1.32 -6.69 8.58
N LEU A 224 -0.17 -7.29 8.26
CA LEU A 224 0.81 -7.74 9.26
C LEU A 224 1.40 -6.57 10.06
N VAL A 225 1.70 -5.45 9.40
CA VAL A 225 2.20 -4.23 10.05
C VAL A 225 1.16 -3.68 11.02
N GLN A 226 -0.11 -3.57 10.61
CA GLN A 226 -1.18 -3.08 11.48
C GLN A 226 -1.37 -3.98 12.71
N ALA A 227 -1.33 -5.30 12.51
CA ALA A 227 -1.44 -6.27 13.59
C ALA A 227 -0.28 -6.12 14.59
N LEU A 228 0.95 -6.01 14.09
CA LEU A 228 2.14 -5.86 14.92
C LEU A 228 2.13 -4.53 15.69
N ALA A 229 1.72 -3.43 15.03
CA ALA A 229 1.58 -2.13 15.67
C ALA A 229 0.54 -2.16 16.81
N ALA A 230 -0.62 -2.79 16.58
CA ALA A 230 -1.64 -2.98 17.61
C ALA A 230 -1.12 -3.82 18.79
N HIS A 231 -0.39 -4.90 18.50
CA HIS A 231 0.25 -5.74 19.51
C HIS A 231 1.27 -4.96 20.36
N GLN A 232 2.15 -4.20 19.71
CA GLN A 232 3.17 -3.38 20.37
C GLN A 232 2.57 -2.24 21.19
N ALA A 233 1.45 -1.65 20.74
CA ALA A 233 0.75 -0.62 21.50
C ALA A 233 0.06 -1.17 22.77
N ALA A 234 -0.41 -2.42 22.73
CA ALA A 234 -1.03 -3.09 23.86
C ALA A 234 0.00 -3.62 24.89
N ALA A 235 1.16 -4.06 24.43
CA ALA A 235 2.29 -4.39 25.30
C ALA A 235 2.91 -3.10 25.86
N ALA A 236 3.08 -2.96 27.17
CA ALA A 236 3.63 -1.74 27.80
C ALA A 236 5.16 -1.54 27.56
N GLY A 237 5.60 -1.54 26.30
CA GLY A 237 7.00 -1.44 25.86
C GLY A 237 7.37 -2.49 24.80
N PRO A 238 8.53 -2.37 24.12
CA PRO A 238 8.92 -3.27 23.05
C PRO A 238 9.29 -4.63 23.65
N ALA A 239 8.34 -5.54 23.67
CA ALA A 239 8.58 -6.96 23.79
C ALA A 239 8.03 -7.59 22.53
N GLY A 240 8.83 -7.55 21.45
CA GLY A 240 8.63 -8.49 20.35
C GLY A 240 8.62 -9.89 20.97
N SER A 241 7.58 -10.67 20.66
CA SER A 241 7.59 -12.07 21.07
C SER A 241 8.78 -12.71 20.37
N GLU A 242 9.76 -13.26 21.11
CA GLU A 242 10.95 -13.88 20.50
C GLU A 242 10.61 -15.10 19.62
N ARG A 243 9.34 -15.55 19.63
CA ARG A 243 8.79 -16.72 18.93
C ARG A 243 7.29 -16.53 18.62
N GLY A 244 6.74 -17.30 17.68
CA GLY A 244 5.31 -17.30 17.38
C GLY A 244 4.95 -16.39 16.21
N GLY A 245 3.65 -16.19 15.98
CA GLY A 245 3.15 -15.50 14.79
C GLY A 245 3.66 -14.07 14.68
N TRP A 246 3.81 -13.38 15.81
CA TRP A 246 4.34 -12.01 15.86
C TRP A 246 5.79 -11.92 15.37
N ALA A 247 6.65 -12.89 15.75
CA ALA A 247 8.03 -12.95 15.31
C ALA A 247 8.13 -13.23 13.80
N ASP A 248 7.30 -14.15 13.31
CA ASP A 248 7.24 -14.52 11.90
C ASP A 248 6.78 -13.33 11.04
N ALA A 249 5.81 -12.55 11.54
CA ALA A 249 5.35 -11.32 10.90
C ALA A 249 6.46 -10.26 10.84
N GLU A 250 7.13 -9.98 11.96
CA GLU A 250 8.25 -9.02 12.02
C GLU A 250 9.37 -9.40 11.05
N ALA A 251 9.77 -10.68 11.03
CA ALA A 251 10.78 -11.19 10.11
C ALA A 251 10.37 -11.02 8.64
N THR A 252 9.10 -11.30 8.32
CA THR A 252 8.55 -11.16 6.96
C THR A 252 8.53 -9.68 6.52
N ILE A 253 8.09 -8.78 7.40
CA ILE A 253 8.05 -7.34 7.15
C ILE A 253 9.45 -6.80 6.88
N GLU A 254 10.42 -7.06 7.77
CA GLU A 254 11.78 -6.52 7.62
C GLU A 254 12.48 -7.09 6.38
N ALA A 255 12.27 -8.38 6.07
CA ALA A 255 12.78 -8.96 4.83
C ALA A 255 12.22 -8.24 3.58
N CYS A 256 10.93 -7.89 3.57
CA CYS A 256 10.30 -7.20 2.45
C CYS A 256 10.71 -5.72 2.36
N ILE A 257 10.94 -5.04 3.49
CA ILE A 257 11.53 -3.69 3.52
C ILE A 257 12.91 -3.71 2.85
N GLU A 258 13.76 -4.66 3.23
CA GLU A 258 15.12 -4.79 2.69
C GLU A 258 15.13 -5.18 1.21
N ILE A 259 14.17 -6.00 0.76
CA ILE A 259 13.97 -6.29 -0.65
C ILE A 259 13.54 -5.02 -1.41
N ALA A 260 12.53 -4.29 -0.94
CA ALA A 260 12.05 -3.07 -1.57
C ALA A 260 13.19 -2.03 -1.70
N ARG A 261 13.97 -1.85 -0.65
CA ARG A 261 15.15 -0.95 -0.63
C ARG A 261 16.19 -1.37 -1.67
N ARG A 262 16.54 -2.66 -1.75
CA ARG A 262 17.52 -3.19 -2.72
C ARG A 262 17.01 -3.18 -4.15
N HIS A 263 15.69 -3.28 -4.36
CA HIS A 263 15.06 -3.31 -5.68
C HIS A 263 14.58 -1.95 -6.17
N GLN A 264 14.73 -0.90 -5.36
CA GLN A 264 14.42 0.48 -5.77
C GLN A 264 15.25 0.86 -7.00
N GLN A 265 14.57 1.42 -7.99
CA GLN A 265 15.16 1.86 -9.25
C GLN A 265 15.88 3.21 -9.07
N PRO A 266 16.84 3.55 -9.94
CA PRO A 266 17.57 4.82 -9.84
C PRO A 266 16.69 6.08 -9.87
N ASP A 267 15.51 6.02 -10.47
CA ASP A 267 14.54 7.13 -10.52
C ASP A 267 13.66 7.23 -9.27
N GLY A 268 13.88 6.37 -8.27
CA GLY A 268 13.12 6.30 -7.03
C GLY A 268 11.90 5.38 -7.06
N SER A 269 11.50 4.84 -8.23
CA SER A 269 10.36 3.91 -8.30
C SER A 269 10.72 2.58 -7.66
N PHE A 270 9.71 1.84 -7.17
CA PHE A 270 9.93 0.44 -6.79
C PHE A 270 9.80 -0.49 -7.99
N SER A 271 10.19 -1.75 -7.80
CA SER A 271 10.16 -2.76 -8.86
C SER A 271 8.74 -3.05 -9.30
N ILE A 272 8.50 -3.12 -10.62
CA ILE A 272 7.20 -3.58 -11.16
C ILE A 272 6.94 -5.07 -10.92
N HIS A 273 7.93 -5.81 -10.41
CA HIS A 273 7.81 -7.19 -9.94
C HIS A 273 7.73 -7.27 -8.41
N PHE A 274 7.38 -6.16 -7.76
CA PHE A 274 7.27 -6.03 -6.33
C PHE A 274 8.52 -6.53 -5.58
N PHE A 275 8.41 -7.61 -4.82
CA PHE A 275 9.47 -8.20 -4.02
C PHE A 275 10.19 -9.37 -4.70
N GLU A 276 9.73 -9.85 -5.86
CA GLU A 276 10.26 -11.06 -6.50
C GLU A 276 11.66 -10.83 -7.08
N ARG A 277 11.84 -9.71 -7.79
CA ARG A 277 13.09 -9.35 -8.48
C ARG A 277 13.13 -7.86 -8.82
N PRO A 278 14.31 -7.26 -9.07
CA PRO A 278 14.38 -5.89 -9.57
C PRO A 278 13.89 -5.80 -11.02
N GLY A 279 13.18 -4.73 -11.38
CA GLY A 279 12.72 -4.49 -12.74
C GLY A 279 11.91 -3.19 -12.88
N THR A 280 11.88 -2.65 -14.10
CA THR A 280 11.11 -1.45 -14.44
C THR A 280 10.35 -1.64 -15.75
N SER A 281 9.46 -0.70 -16.07
CA SER A 281 8.64 -0.71 -17.30
C SER A 281 8.59 0.67 -17.94
N ALA A 282 8.40 0.71 -19.26
CA ALA A 282 8.03 1.94 -19.96
C ALA A 282 6.60 2.38 -19.60
N ASP A 283 5.74 1.44 -19.22
CA ASP A 283 4.38 1.73 -18.77
C ASP A 283 4.39 2.54 -17.46
N VAL A 284 3.77 3.72 -17.49
CA VAL A 284 3.64 4.60 -16.34
C VAL A 284 2.68 4.01 -15.30
N PHE A 285 1.64 3.29 -15.74
CA PHE A 285 0.65 2.71 -14.83
C PHE A 285 1.23 1.53 -14.05
N ALA A 286 2.00 0.65 -14.70
CA ALA A 286 2.73 -0.40 -14.01
C ALA A 286 3.67 0.15 -12.92
N ARG A 287 4.40 1.24 -13.22
CA ARG A 287 5.30 1.89 -12.24
C ARG A 287 4.52 2.56 -11.11
N LEU A 288 3.43 3.26 -11.42
CA LEU A 288 2.56 3.90 -10.42
C LEU A 288 1.95 2.85 -9.49
N GLY A 289 1.39 1.77 -10.05
CA GLY A 289 0.80 0.68 -9.28
C GLY A 289 1.80 0.05 -8.32
N ALA A 290 2.94 -0.43 -8.82
CA ALA A 290 3.91 -1.08 -7.95
C ALA A 290 4.55 -0.13 -6.93
N THR A 291 4.88 1.11 -7.35
CA THR A 291 5.48 2.10 -6.44
C THR A 291 4.49 2.53 -5.37
N GLY A 292 3.22 2.76 -5.71
CA GLY A 292 2.18 3.16 -4.77
C GLY A 292 1.94 2.12 -3.68
N HIS A 293 1.74 0.85 -4.07
CA HIS A 293 1.48 -0.23 -3.13
C HIS A 293 2.67 -0.50 -2.19
N ILE A 294 3.90 -0.54 -2.72
CA ILE A 294 5.08 -0.73 -1.88
C ILE A 294 5.28 0.48 -0.96
N PHE A 295 5.09 1.69 -1.48
CA PHE A 295 5.25 2.90 -0.69
C PHE A 295 4.23 2.96 0.47
N GLU A 296 2.96 2.63 0.22
CA GLU A 296 1.93 2.53 1.26
C GLU A 296 2.33 1.54 2.38
N PHE A 297 2.78 0.34 2.01
CA PHE A 297 3.32 -0.64 2.96
C PHE A 297 4.49 -0.06 3.77
N LEU A 298 5.48 0.55 3.12
CA LEU A 298 6.65 1.10 3.79
C LEU A 298 6.28 2.24 4.74
N VAL A 299 5.32 3.08 4.35
CA VAL A 299 4.85 4.17 5.20
C VAL A 299 4.15 3.65 6.45
N ALA A 300 3.45 2.52 6.37
CA ALA A 300 2.91 1.88 7.57
C ALA A 300 4.03 1.25 8.43
N ALA A 301 5.04 0.64 7.81
CA ALA A 301 6.02 -0.19 8.51
C ALA A 301 7.19 0.57 9.15
N LEU A 302 7.61 1.69 8.57
CA LEU A 302 8.79 2.44 8.99
C LEU A 302 8.46 3.46 10.08
N ASP A 303 9.38 3.70 11.01
CA ASP A 303 9.33 4.83 11.94
C ASP A 303 9.66 6.17 11.24
N ASP A 304 9.44 7.29 11.92
CA ASP A 304 9.61 8.63 11.33
C ASP A 304 11.05 8.91 10.87
N ASP A 305 12.04 8.38 11.60
CA ASP A 305 13.46 8.52 11.25
C ASP A 305 13.79 7.77 9.95
N ARG A 306 13.29 6.53 9.80
CA ARG A 306 13.45 5.74 8.59
C ARG A 306 12.65 6.33 7.41
N LEU A 307 11.51 6.97 7.65
CA LEU A 307 10.76 7.69 6.60
C LEU A 307 11.51 8.90 6.05
N ALA A 308 12.36 9.53 6.86
CA ALA A 308 13.23 10.61 6.43
C ALA A 308 14.45 10.13 5.63
N GLU A 309 14.68 8.82 5.51
CA GLU A 309 15.82 8.30 4.75
C GLU A 309 15.73 8.70 3.27
N PRO A 310 16.88 8.96 2.61
CA PRO A 310 16.89 9.44 1.23
C PRO A 310 16.18 8.53 0.23
N TRP A 311 16.17 7.22 0.45
CA TRP A 311 15.52 6.28 -0.47
C TRP A 311 13.99 6.33 -0.38
N VAL A 312 13.43 6.55 0.82
CA VAL A 312 11.98 6.75 1.00
C VAL A 312 11.56 8.10 0.41
N THR A 313 12.33 9.16 0.69
CA THR A 313 12.08 10.50 0.13
C THR A 313 12.12 10.50 -1.41
N ARG A 314 13.03 9.75 -2.02
CA ARG A 314 13.05 9.55 -3.49
C ARG A 314 11.80 8.84 -4.00
N ALA A 315 11.31 7.82 -3.28
CA ALA A 315 10.08 7.14 -3.65
C ALA A 315 8.87 8.07 -3.58
N ALA A 316 8.73 8.86 -2.51
CA ALA A 316 7.69 9.87 -2.38
C ALA A 316 7.74 10.89 -3.54
N THR A 317 8.94 11.44 -3.82
CA THR A 317 9.17 12.37 -4.93
C THR A 317 8.79 11.75 -6.28
N ARG A 318 9.15 10.49 -6.48
CA ARG A 318 8.84 9.78 -7.73
C ARG A 318 7.35 9.52 -7.88
N LEU A 319 6.68 9.12 -6.81
CA LEU A 319 5.25 8.84 -6.80
C LEU A 319 4.43 10.08 -7.14
N VAL A 320 4.77 11.23 -6.54
CA VAL A 320 4.18 12.53 -6.88
C VAL A 320 4.41 12.88 -8.35
N THR A 321 5.63 12.67 -8.86
CA THR A 321 5.95 12.90 -10.28
C THR A 321 5.11 12.02 -11.21
N LEU A 322 4.86 10.75 -10.85
CA LEU A 322 3.99 9.85 -11.62
C LEU A 322 2.52 10.31 -11.60
N LEU A 323 2.03 10.80 -10.45
CA LEU A 323 0.69 11.37 -10.34
C LEU A 323 0.53 12.65 -11.16
N GLU A 324 1.54 13.53 -11.16
CA GLU A 324 1.57 14.73 -12.00
C GLU A 324 1.57 14.36 -13.51
N GLN A 325 2.38 13.38 -13.91
CA GLN A 325 2.45 12.89 -15.29
C GLN A 325 1.16 12.25 -15.79
N THR A 326 0.35 11.73 -14.87
CA THR A 326 -0.91 11.06 -15.20
C THR A 326 -2.14 11.93 -14.92
N ALA A 327 -1.96 13.19 -14.49
CA ALA A 327 -3.03 14.07 -14.02
C ALA A 327 -4.21 14.20 -14.99
N ASP A 328 -3.93 14.20 -16.29
CA ASP A 328 -4.91 14.43 -17.37
C ASP A 328 -5.39 13.15 -18.06
N VAL A 329 -5.05 11.96 -17.55
CA VAL A 329 -5.48 10.67 -18.10
C VAL A 329 -6.17 9.82 -17.04
N ASP A 330 -7.03 8.91 -17.49
CA ASP A 330 -7.67 7.94 -16.62
C ASP A 330 -6.62 6.96 -16.07
N VAL A 331 -6.58 6.84 -14.75
CA VAL A 331 -5.69 5.95 -14.01
C VAL A 331 -6.56 4.88 -13.35
N GLU A 332 -6.09 3.64 -13.38
CA GLU A 332 -6.68 2.53 -12.62
C GLU A 332 -6.80 2.93 -11.13
N CYS A 333 -7.99 2.79 -10.55
CA CYS A 333 -8.32 3.36 -9.24
C CYS A 333 -7.52 2.72 -8.09
N GLY A 334 -7.19 1.42 -8.16
CA GLY A 334 -6.38 0.77 -7.14
C GLY A 334 -4.98 1.36 -7.08
N ALA A 335 -4.30 1.42 -8.23
CA ALA A 335 -2.98 2.05 -8.35
C ALA A 335 -2.98 3.51 -7.87
N LEU A 336 -4.00 4.30 -8.28
CA LEU A 336 -4.15 5.69 -7.90
C LEU A 336 -4.32 5.85 -6.39
N TYR A 337 -5.31 5.19 -5.81
CA TYR A 337 -5.71 5.48 -4.43
C TYR A 337 -4.78 4.84 -3.39
N HIS A 338 -4.13 3.70 -3.68
CA HIS A 338 -3.06 3.20 -2.81
C HIS A 338 -1.85 4.14 -2.80
N ALA A 339 -1.47 4.69 -3.96
CA ALA A 339 -0.41 5.70 -4.03
C ALA A 339 -0.76 6.94 -3.19
N VAL A 340 -1.98 7.44 -3.32
CA VAL A 340 -2.44 8.64 -2.61
C VAL A 340 -2.61 8.38 -1.11
N HIS A 341 -3.11 7.23 -0.71
CA HIS A 341 -3.22 6.84 0.70
C HIS A 341 -1.84 6.77 1.36
N GLY A 342 -0.86 6.10 0.73
CA GLY A 342 0.52 6.08 1.20
C GLY A 342 1.14 7.49 1.31
N LEU A 343 0.93 8.36 0.31
CA LEU A 343 1.40 9.75 0.36
C LEU A 343 0.73 10.57 1.46
N ARG A 344 -0.56 10.34 1.72
CA ARG A 344 -1.30 11.01 2.79
C ARG A 344 -0.73 10.65 4.16
N LEU A 345 -0.51 9.35 4.41
CA LEU A 345 0.13 8.88 5.65
C LEU A 345 1.55 9.43 5.81
N TYR A 346 2.33 9.45 4.72
CA TYR A 346 3.69 10.01 4.72
C TYR A 346 3.68 11.50 5.04
N ARG A 347 2.75 12.24 4.43
CA ARG A 347 2.57 13.68 4.63
C ARG A 347 2.28 14.01 6.09
N GLU A 348 1.36 13.29 6.74
CA GLU A 348 1.04 13.51 8.15
C GLU A 348 2.26 13.30 9.07
N ARG A 349 3.07 12.29 8.79
CA ARG A 349 4.22 11.92 9.63
C ARG A 349 5.48 12.75 9.37
N VAL A 350 5.73 13.13 8.12
CA VAL A 350 6.99 13.79 7.71
C VAL A 350 6.83 15.30 7.51
N CYS A 351 5.69 15.76 7.01
CA CYS A 351 5.45 17.18 6.74
C CYS A 351 4.77 17.90 7.92
N GLY A 352 4.20 17.15 8.87
CA GLY A 352 3.29 17.65 9.91
C GLY A 352 1.91 18.00 9.33
N ALA A 353 0.85 18.03 10.16
CA ALA A 353 -0.52 18.32 9.72
C ALA A 353 -0.61 19.58 8.84
N ALA A 354 -1.45 19.55 7.80
CA ALA A 354 -1.69 20.71 6.96
C ALA A 354 -2.17 21.85 7.85
N ALA A 355 -1.53 23.02 7.74
CA ALA A 355 -2.13 24.23 8.31
C ALA A 355 -3.47 24.43 7.56
N GLU A 356 -4.57 24.28 8.29
CA GLU A 356 -5.94 24.48 7.81
C GLU A 356 -6.15 25.85 7.15
#